data_AF-A0A7J8F2H1-F1
#
_entry.id   AF-A0A7J8F2H1-F1
#
_cell.length_a   1.000
_cell.length_b   1.000
_cell.length_c   1.000
_cell.angle_alpha   90.00
_cell.angle_beta   90.00
_cell.angle_gamma   90.00
#
_symmetry.space_group_name_H-M   'P 1'
#
loop_
_entity.id
_entity.type
_entity.pdbx_description
1 polymer ?
#
loop_
_entity_poly.entity_id
_entity_poly.type
_entity_poly.pdbx_seq_one_letter_code
_entity_poly.pdbx_strand_id
1 'polypeptide(L)'
;MDVSLEKVADPTLIEMGKNLKEAMKMLEDSQRRTEEENGKKLTSGDIPGPLQGSGQDMVSILQLVQNLMHGDEDEEPQSARVQNIGEQGHIALLGHSLGAYISTLDKEKLRKLTTRILSDTTLWLCRIFRYENGCAYFHEEEREGLAKICRLAIHSRYEDFVVDGFNVLYNKKPVVYLSAAARPGLGQYLCNQLGLPFPCLSRVPCNTMFGSQHQMDVALLEKLIKDDIERGKLPLLLVANAGTAAVGHTDKIGRLRELCFPSRHEEGLSTHAVAGWQAS
;
A
#
# COMPACT_ATOMS: atom_id res chain seq x y z
N MET A 1 -23.10 13.67 30.36
CA MET A 1 -23.84 14.32 29.26
C MET A 1 -23.92 13.29 28.14
N ASP A 2 -24.60 12.18 28.40
CA ASP A 2 -24.43 10.90 27.67
C ASP A 2 -25.74 10.37 27.08
N VAL A 3 -26.73 11.22 26.88
CA VAL A 3 -28.09 10.80 26.48
C VAL A 3 -28.37 11.04 24.99
N SER A 4 -27.35 11.44 24.22
CA SER A 4 -27.54 11.91 22.83
C SER A 4 -27.01 10.97 21.74
N LEU A 5 -26.31 9.88 22.09
CA LEU A 5 -25.71 8.97 21.11
C LEU A 5 -26.60 7.76 20.73
N GLU A 6 -27.58 7.39 21.56
CA GLU A 6 -28.44 6.23 21.28
C GLU A 6 -29.50 6.47 20.19
N LYS A 7 -29.77 7.72 19.80
CA LYS A 7 -30.85 8.03 18.84
C LYS A 7 -30.43 8.03 17.36
N VAL A 8 -29.17 7.74 17.04
CA VAL A 8 -28.63 7.89 15.67
C VAL A 8 -27.99 6.61 15.11
N ALA A 9 -27.79 5.58 15.93
CA ALA A 9 -27.13 4.36 15.50
C ALA A 9 -28.14 3.37 14.88
N ASP A 10 -27.82 2.91 13.66
CA ASP A 10 -28.54 1.84 12.98
C ASP A 10 -28.65 0.61 13.90
N PRO A 11 -29.84 0.03 14.12
CA PRO A 11 -30.00 -1.16 14.97
C PRO A 11 -29.06 -2.32 14.58
N THR A 12 -28.75 -2.48 13.29
CA THR A 12 -27.78 -3.48 12.81
C THR A 12 -26.35 -3.15 13.21
N LEU A 13 -25.96 -1.87 13.23
CA LEU A 13 -24.64 -1.43 13.71
C LEU A 13 -24.49 -1.63 15.22
N ILE A 14 -25.56 -1.42 15.97
CA ILE A 14 -25.58 -1.67 17.42
C ILE A 14 -25.44 -3.17 17.70
N GLU A 15 -26.18 -4.01 16.97
CA GLU A 15 -26.10 -5.47 17.08
C GLU A 15 -24.71 -5.98 16.67
N MET A 16 -24.16 -5.50 15.56
CA MET A 16 -22.81 -5.85 15.13
C MET A 16 -21.77 -5.41 16.16
N GLY A 17 -21.88 -4.21 16.73
CA GLY A 17 -20.99 -3.74 17.79
C GLY A 17 -21.03 -4.62 19.04
N LYS A 18 -22.20 -5.15 19.39
CA LYS A 18 -22.35 -6.13 20.48
C LYS A 18 -21.73 -7.47 20.13
N ASN A 19 -22.05 -8.03 18.96
CA ASN A 19 -21.54 -9.33 18.51
C ASN A 19 -20.01 -9.32 18.38
N LEU A 20 -19.46 -8.21 17.90
CA LEU A 20 -18.02 -8.02 17.74
C LEU A 20 -17.31 -7.90 19.08
N LYS A 21 -17.90 -7.15 20.03
CA LYS A 21 -17.40 -7.07 21.41
C LYS A 21 -17.47 -8.44 22.12
N GLU A 22 -18.51 -9.21 21.86
CA GLU A 22 -18.67 -10.56 22.40
C GLU A 22 -17.66 -11.54 21.78
N ALA A 23 -17.47 -11.50 20.46
CA ALA A 23 -16.44 -12.27 19.77
C ALA A 23 -15.03 -11.92 20.26
N MET A 24 -14.74 -10.62 20.47
CA MET A 24 -13.47 -10.17 21.07
C MET A 24 -13.27 -10.75 22.46
N LYS A 25 -14.30 -10.70 23.30
CA LYS A 25 -14.25 -11.28 24.65
C LYS A 25 -14.07 -12.81 24.61
N MET A 26 -14.73 -13.51 23.69
CA MET A 26 -14.55 -14.95 23.52
C MET A 26 -13.14 -15.32 23.04
N LEU A 27 -12.52 -14.51 22.18
CA LEU A 27 -11.13 -14.70 21.75
C LEU A 27 -10.14 -14.47 22.91
N GLU A 28 -10.35 -13.43 23.71
CA GLU A 28 -9.56 -13.15 24.92
C GLU A 28 -9.73 -14.23 26.01
N ASP A 29 -10.95 -14.74 26.18
CA ASP A 29 -11.27 -15.77 27.18
C ASP A 29 -10.79 -17.17 26.76
N SER A 30 -10.81 -17.48 25.45
CA SER A 30 -10.28 -18.76 24.90
C SER A 30 -8.76 -18.85 25.03
N GLN A 31 -8.05 -17.73 25.05
CA GLN A 31 -6.62 -17.67 25.37
C GLN A 31 -6.27 -18.07 26.81
N ARG A 32 -7.23 -18.01 27.74
CA ARG A 32 -7.02 -18.39 29.15
C ARG A 32 -7.33 -19.85 29.46
N ARG A 33 -7.93 -20.58 28.51
CA ARG A 33 -8.33 -21.97 28.67
C ARG A 33 -7.86 -22.77 27.47
N THR A 34 -6.65 -23.29 27.53
CA THR A 34 -6.24 -24.34 26.60
C THR A 34 -5.40 -25.36 27.33
N GLU A 35 -6.07 -26.13 28.19
CA GLU A 35 -5.71 -27.51 28.46
C GLU A 35 -7.02 -28.32 28.45
N GLU A 36 -6.95 -29.45 27.74
CA GLU A 36 -7.90 -30.57 27.70
C GLU A 36 -8.98 -30.63 26.60
N GLU A 37 -9.00 -31.82 25.99
CA GLU A 37 -9.97 -32.43 25.07
C GLU A 37 -9.87 -31.98 23.59
N ASN A 38 -9.87 -32.86 22.58
CA ASN A 38 -10.10 -34.30 22.53
C ASN A 38 -9.53 -34.83 21.20
N GLY A 39 -9.01 -36.05 21.20
CA GLY A 39 -8.60 -36.72 19.96
C GLY A 39 -9.81 -37.13 19.13
N LYS A 40 -9.78 -36.82 17.83
CA LYS A 40 -10.46 -37.62 16.79
C LYS A 40 -9.86 -37.35 15.41
N LYS A 41 -9.28 -38.41 14.87
CA LYS A 41 -8.62 -38.54 13.59
C LYS A 41 -9.62 -38.46 12.43
N LEU A 42 -9.38 -37.62 11.43
CA LEU A 42 -10.00 -37.70 10.10
C LEU A 42 -9.03 -37.19 9.02
N THR A 43 -9.04 -37.90 7.90
CA THR A 43 -8.02 -38.00 6.85
C THR A 43 -7.87 -36.76 5.96
N SER A 44 -6.60 -36.40 5.73
CA SER A 44 -6.05 -35.38 4.81
C SER A 44 -6.61 -35.41 3.38
N GLY A 45 -6.92 -34.23 2.85
CA GLY A 45 -7.43 -34.01 1.49
C GLY A 45 -7.27 -32.55 1.05
N ASP A 46 -6.09 -31.98 1.20
CA ASP A 46 -5.82 -30.53 1.02
C ASP A 46 -5.81 -30.03 -0.43
N ILE A 47 -6.06 -30.91 -1.41
CA ILE A 47 -6.24 -30.50 -2.80
C ILE A 47 -7.73 -30.46 -3.09
N PRO A 48 -8.35 -29.27 -3.21
CA PRO A 48 -9.77 -29.17 -3.49
C PRO A 48 -10.07 -29.84 -4.85
N GLY A 49 -10.96 -30.83 -4.82
CA GLY A 49 -11.52 -31.43 -6.02
C GLY A 49 -12.47 -30.46 -6.75
N PRO A 50 -12.99 -30.86 -7.93
CA PRO A 50 -14.00 -30.07 -8.64
C PRO A 50 -15.17 -29.71 -7.73
N LEU A 51 -15.63 -28.46 -7.81
CA LEU A 51 -16.78 -27.99 -7.03
C LEU A 51 -17.97 -28.92 -7.24
N GLN A 52 -18.48 -29.50 -6.15
CA GLN A 52 -19.65 -30.37 -6.22
C GLN A 52 -20.94 -29.54 -6.26
N GLY A 53 -21.94 -30.02 -7.00
CA GLY A 53 -23.21 -29.30 -7.21
C GLY A 53 -24.15 -29.27 -6.00
N SER A 54 -23.86 -30.05 -4.96
CA SER A 54 -24.56 -29.99 -3.68
C SER A 54 -23.81 -29.07 -2.72
N GLY A 55 -24.49 -28.02 -2.22
CA GLY A 55 -23.92 -27.16 -1.18
C GLY A 55 -23.59 -27.94 0.09
N GLN A 56 -22.60 -27.47 0.85
CA GLN A 56 -22.23 -28.02 2.15
C GLN A 56 -23.02 -27.32 3.26
N ASP A 57 -23.31 -28.02 4.35
CA ASP A 57 -23.90 -27.41 5.53
C ASP A 57 -22.88 -26.56 6.30
N MET A 58 -23.38 -25.63 7.12
CA MET A 58 -22.56 -24.67 7.84
C MET A 58 -21.56 -25.34 8.80
N VAL A 59 -21.91 -26.48 9.39
CA VAL A 59 -21.02 -27.18 10.33
C VAL A 59 -19.84 -27.78 9.57
N SER A 60 -20.09 -28.41 8.41
CA SER A 60 -19.04 -28.92 7.54
C SER A 60 -18.11 -27.82 7.03
N ILE A 61 -18.65 -26.63 6.69
CA ILE A 61 -17.84 -25.48 6.28
C ILE A 61 -16.97 -24.98 7.44
N LEU A 62 -17.52 -24.85 8.64
CA LEU A 62 -16.77 -24.41 9.82
C LEU A 62 -15.65 -25.41 10.18
N GLN A 63 -15.93 -26.70 10.09
CA GLN A 63 -14.93 -27.75 10.30
C GLN A 63 -13.81 -27.67 9.24
N LEU A 64 -14.15 -27.45 7.96
CA LEU A 64 -13.16 -27.28 6.91
C LEU A 64 -12.27 -26.06 7.17
N VAL A 65 -12.85 -24.92 7.53
CA VAL A 65 -12.09 -23.70 7.87
C VAL A 65 -11.18 -23.96 9.08
N GLN A 66 -11.67 -24.66 10.10
CA GLN A 66 -10.87 -25.01 11.26
C GLN A 66 -9.66 -25.89 10.88
N ASN A 67 -9.88 -26.91 10.04
CA ASN A 67 -8.80 -27.78 9.57
C ASN A 67 -7.75 -27.00 8.75
N LEU A 68 -8.21 -26.13 7.84
CA LEU A 68 -7.32 -25.27 7.04
C LEU A 68 -6.52 -24.28 7.90
N MET A 69 -7.07 -23.82 9.02
CA MET A 69 -6.42 -22.87 9.93
C MET A 69 -5.36 -23.52 10.84
N HIS A 70 -5.52 -24.80 11.19
CA HIS A 70 -4.66 -25.47 12.17
C HIS A 70 -3.66 -26.47 11.54
N GLY A 71 -3.84 -26.83 10.26
CA GLY A 71 -3.01 -27.83 9.59
C GLY A 71 -3.25 -29.25 10.12
N ASP A 72 -2.82 -30.27 9.35
CA ASP A 72 -2.82 -31.65 9.83
C ASP A 72 -1.78 -31.80 10.96
N GLU A 73 -2.20 -32.40 12.09
CA GLU A 73 -1.47 -32.55 13.36
C GLU A 73 -0.22 -33.47 13.31
N ASP A 74 0.54 -33.50 12.21
CA ASP A 74 1.75 -34.32 12.05
C ASP A 74 3.07 -33.54 12.28
N GLU A 75 3.02 -32.23 12.51
CA GLU A 75 4.11 -31.48 13.15
C GLU A 75 3.75 -31.29 14.63
N GLU A 76 4.68 -31.59 15.55
CA GLU A 76 4.50 -31.41 17.00
C GLU A 76 3.71 -30.13 17.29
N PRO A 77 2.74 -30.13 18.22
CA PRO A 77 1.90 -28.98 18.49
C PRO A 77 2.79 -27.86 19.05
N GLN A 78 3.40 -27.08 18.16
CA GLN A 78 3.72 -25.71 18.42
C GLN A 78 2.36 -25.11 18.67
N SER A 79 2.00 -25.03 19.96
CA SER A 79 0.78 -24.44 20.47
C SER A 79 0.25 -23.48 19.43
N ALA A 80 -0.94 -23.76 18.88
CA ALA A 80 -1.70 -22.82 18.09
C ALA A 80 -2.00 -21.62 18.99
N ARG A 81 -0.96 -20.88 19.34
CA ARG A 81 -1.00 -19.53 19.82
C ARG A 81 -1.58 -18.84 18.61
N VAL A 82 -2.90 -18.69 18.62
CA VAL A 82 -3.54 -17.51 18.05
C VAL A 82 -2.62 -16.39 18.50
N GLN A 83 -1.72 -15.99 17.60
CA GLN A 83 -0.62 -15.08 17.94
C GLN A 83 -1.33 -13.91 18.59
N ASN A 84 -0.95 -13.62 19.83
CA ASN A 84 -1.66 -12.67 20.66
C ASN A 84 -1.95 -11.44 19.79
N ILE A 85 -3.20 -11.29 19.37
CA ILE A 85 -3.54 -10.33 18.33
C ILE A 85 -3.36 -9.02 19.07
N GLY A 86 -2.23 -8.35 18.84
CA GLY A 86 -1.97 -7.07 19.51
C GLY A 86 -3.12 -6.11 19.23
N GLU A 87 -3.22 -5.02 19.98
CA GLU A 87 -4.23 -3.98 19.77
C GLU A 87 -4.39 -3.60 18.28
N GLN A 88 -3.30 -3.63 17.52
CA GLN A 88 -3.26 -3.44 16.06
C GLN A 88 -4.05 -4.49 15.26
N GLY A 89 -3.92 -5.77 15.60
CA GLY A 89 -4.66 -6.83 14.90
C GLY A 89 -6.14 -6.84 15.28
N HIS A 90 -6.48 -6.41 16.50
CA HIS A 90 -7.88 -6.20 16.88
C HIS A 90 -8.50 -5.08 16.05
N ILE A 91 -7.81 -3.95 15.91
CA ILE A 91 -8.27 -2.84 15.04
C ILE A 91 -8.41 -3.30 13.58
N ALA A 92 -7.48 -4.13 13.07
CA ALA A 92 -7.60 -4.68 11.72
C ALA A 92 -8.84 -5.56 11.56
N LEU A 93 -9.13 -6.45 12.51
CA LEU A 93 -10.32 -7.30 12.49
C LEU A 93 -11.61 -6.47 12.51
N LEU A 94 -11.67 -5.45 13.38
CA LEU A 94 -12.77 -4.49 13.42
C LEU A 94 -12.93 -3.79 12.08
N GLY A 95 -11.82 -3.33 11.49
CA GLY A 95 -11.78 -2.65 10.20
C GLY A 95 -12.32 -3.52 9.07
N HIS A 96 -11.87 -4.77 8.98
CA HIS A 96 -12.37 -5.72 7.97
C HIS A 96 -13.86 -6.05 8.16
N SER A 97 -14.29 -6.29 9.39
CA SER A 97 -15.70 -6.56 9.70
C SER A 97 -16.60 -5.38 9.34
N LEU A 98 -16.17 -4.17 9.69
CA LEU A 98 -16.87 -2.94 9.34
C LEU A 98 -16.87 -2.68 7.82
N GLY A 99 -15.76 -2.94 7.14
CA GLY A 99 -15.67 -2.84 5.68
C GLY A 99 -16.63 -3.77 4.96
N ALA A 100 -16.76 -5.02 5.44
CA ALA A 100 -17.73 -5.99 4.94
C ALA A 100 -19.18 -5.48 5.13
N TYR A 101 -19.50 -4.95 6.31
CA TYR A 101 -20.82 -4.35 6.57
C TYR A 101 -21.10 -3.15 5.67
N ILE A 102 -20.17 -2.20 5.58
CA ILE A 102 -20.29 -1.00 4.74
C ILE A 102 -20.55 -1.38 3.28
N SER A 103 -19.95 -2.48 2.80
CA SER A 103 -20.13 -2.98 1.44
C SER A 103 -21.55 -3.47 1.14
N THR A 104 -22.37 -3.73 2.17
CA THR A 104 -23.79 -4.11 2.02
C THR A 104 -24.73 -2.91 1.92
N LEU A 105 -24.24 -1.69 2.19
CA LEU A 105 -25.06 -0.47 2.13
C LEU A 105 -25.51 -0.17 0.70
N ASP A 106 -26.64 0.52 0.57
CA ASP A 106 -27.09 1.03 -0.72
C ASP A 106 -26.06 1.99 -1.34
N LYS A 107 -26.03 2.05 -2.67
CA LYS A 107 -25.03 2.80 -3.43
C LYS A 107 -24.92 4.27 -3.02
N GLU A 108 -26.04 4.91 -2.64
CA GLU A 108 -26.07 6.32 -2.28
C GLU A 108 -25.48 6.57 -0.89
N LYS A 109 -25.88 5.78 0.11
CA LYS A 109 -25.29 5.83 1.46
C LYS A 109 -23.82 5.43 1.45
N LEU A 110 -23.47 4.37 0.71
CA LEU A 110 -22.08 3.93 0.55
C LEU A 110 -21.22 5.07 -0.01
N ARG A 111 -21.65 5.71 -1.11
CA ARG A 111 -20.92 6.85 -1.69
C ARG A 111 -20.77 8.00 -0.72
N LYS A 112 -21.83 8.35 0.03
CA LYS A 112 -21.77 9.45 1.02
C LYS A 112 -20.76 9.15 2.13
N LEU A 113 -20.79 7.92 2.66
CA LEU A 113 -19.89 7.49 3.73
C LEU A 113 -18.43 7.42 3.25
N THR A 114 -18.17 6.74 2.13
CA THR A 114 -16.80 6.59 1.60
C THR A 114 -16.21 7.93 1.18
N THR A 115 -16.99 8.82 0.56
CA THR A 115 -16.55 10.19 0.24
C THR A 115 -16.16 10.96 1.49
N ARG A 116 -16.92 10.79 2.58
CA ARG A 116 -16.62 11.45 3.85
C ARG A 116 -15.32 10.94 4.47
N ILE A 117 -15.16 9.61 4.54
CA ILE A 117 -13.93 8.97 5.03
C ILE A 117 -12.73 9.44 4.19
N LEU A 118 -12.82 9.33 2.86
CA LEU A 118 -11.79 9.76 1.93
C LEU A 118 -11.41 11.24 2.15
N SER A 119 -12.39 12.13 2.25
CA SER A 119 -12.17 13.56 2.45
C SER A 119 -11.47 13.85 3.79
N ASP A 120 -11.97 13.29 4.89
CA ASP A 120 -11.43 13.54 6.23
C ASP A 120 -10.01 12.97 6.37
N THR A 121 -9.77 11.73 5.89
CA THR A 121 -8.44 11.13 5.91
C THR A 121 -7.46 11.88 5.00
N THR A 122 -7.90 12.33 3.82
CA THR A 122 -7.08 13.17 2.93
C THR A 122 -6.66 14.46 3.63
N LEU A 123 -7.60 15.16 4.29
CA LEU A 123 -7.32 16.39 5.02
C LEU A 123 -6.33 16.15 6.16
N TRP A 124 -6.45 15.04 6.89
CA TRP A 124 -5.50 14.69 7.96
C TRP A 124 -4.10 14.41 7.40
N LEU A 125 -3.99 13.62 6.34
CA LEU A 125 -2.71 13.34 5.67
C LEU A 125 -2.07 14.63 5.14
N CYS A 126 -2.86 15.50 4.49
CA CYS A 126 -2.41 16.80 4.01
C CYS A 126 -1.84 17.67 5.16
N ARG A 127 -2.48 17.67 6.33
CA ARG A 127 -1.98 18.39 7.51
C ARG A 127 -0.68 17.81 8.06
N ILE A 128 -0.59 16.47 8.15
CA ILE A 128 0.61 15.78 8.65
C ILE A 128 1.81 16.08 7.75
N PHE A 129 1.64 15.96 6.43
CA PHE A 129 2.70 16.21 5.45
C PHE A 129 2.85 17.69 5.05
N ARG A 130 2.06 18.59 5.65
CA ARG A 130 2.04 20.04 5.36
C ARG A 130 1.88 20.34 3.86
N TYR A 131 0.95 19.65 3.23
CA TYR A 131 0.64 19.78 1.82
C TYR A 131 -0.76 20.38 1.66
N GLU A 132 -0.83 21.69 1.37
CA GLU A 132 -2.09 22.46 1.46
C GLU A 132 -3.14 22.07 0.41
N ASN A 133 -2.72 21.51 -0.73
CA ASN A 133 -3.60 21.11 -1.84
C ASN A 133 -3.34 19.66 -2.29
N GLY A 134 -3.47 18.72 -1.35
CA GLY A 134 -3.20 17.30 -1.61
C GLY A 134 -4.44 16.49 -1.97
N CYS A 135 -4.23 15.40 -2.70
CA CYS A 135 -5.21 14.35 -2.91
C CYS A 135 -4.60 13.03 -2.43
N ALA A 136 -5.37 12.21 -1.71
CA ALA A 136 -4.96 10.87 -1.34
C ALA A 136 -5.56 9.86 -2.31
N TYR A 137 -4.75 8.87 -2.70
CA TYR A 137 -5.19 7.69 -3.41
C TYR A 137 -4.78 6.47 -2.58
N PHE A 138 -5.76 5.69 -2.15
CA PHE A 138 -5.55 4.48 -1.36
C PHE A 138 -5.49 3.28 -2.28
N HIS A 139 -4.53 2.39 -2.04
CA HIS A 139 -4.27 1.21 -2.85
C HIS A 139 -3.86 0.06 -1.92
N GLU A 140 -4.18 -1.16 -2.31
CA GLU A 140 -3.85 -2.37 -1.55
C GLU A 140 -2.37 -2.74 -1.74
N GLU A 141 -1.89 -2.67 -2.98
CA GLU A 141 -0.50 -3.02 -3.30
C GLU A 141 0.39 -1.79 -3.19
N GLU A 142 1.45 -1.85 -2.38
CA GLU A 142 2.36 -0.72 -2.14
C GLU A 142 2.96 -0.08 -3.42
N ARG A 143 3.17 -0.89 -4.46
CA ARG A 143 3.78 -0.46 -5.72
C ARG A 143 2.81 0.30 -6.64
N GLU A 144 1.49 0.10 -6.45
CA GLU A 144 0.45 0.67 -7.32
C GLU A 144 0.41 2.19 -7.21
N GLY A 145 0.54 2.73 -6.00
CA GLY A 145 0.57 4.18 -5.76
C GLY A 145 1.64 4.87 -6.60
N LEU A 146 2.85 4.33 -6.62
CA LEU A 146 3.95 4.89 -7.42
C LEU A 146 3.66 4.79 -8.92
N ALA A 147 3.12 3.67 -9.40
CA ALA A 147 2.73 3.54 -10.82
C ALA A 147 1.66 4.58 -11.20
N LYS A 148 0.69 4.85 -10.33
CA LYS A 148 -0.33 5.89 -10.53
C LYS A 148 0.29 7.28 -10.60
N ILE A 149 1.23 7.59 -9.71
CA ILE A 149 1.94 8.88 -9.70
C ILE A 149 2.80 9.05 -10.96
N CYS A 150 3.52 8.01 -11.39
CA CYS A 150 4.25 8.05 -12.66
C CYS A 150 3.31 8.32 -13.84
N ARG A 151 2.14 7.66 -13.88
CA ARG A 151 1.13 7.89 -14.92
C ARG A 151 0.60 9.32 -14.88
N LEU A 152 0.34 9.87 -13.70
CA LEU A 152 -0.05 11.27 -13.53
C LEU A 152 1.04 12.23 -14.04
N ALA A 153 2.31 11.95 -13.74
CA ALA A 153 3.43 12.75 -14.23
C ALA A 153 3.53 12.73 -15.77
N ILE A 154 3.30 11.58 -16.41
CA ILE A 154 3.24 11.48 -17.88
C ILE A 154 2.11 12.35 -18.43
N HIS A 155 0.87 12.19 -17.93
CA HIS A 155 -0.27 12.98 -18.40
C HIS A 155 -0.11 14.48 -18.16
N SER A 156 0.61 14.89 -17.12
CA SER A 156 0.89 16.29 -16.80
C SER A 156 1.96 16.91 -17.71
N ARG A 157 2.94 16.10 -18.16
CA ARG A 157 4.12 16.59 -18.90
C ARG A 157 4.05 16.35 -20.41
N TYR A 158 3.14 15.49 -20.85
CA TYR A 158 2.91 15.18 -22.27
C TYR A 158 1.43 15.45 -22.59
N GLU A 159 1.12 16.66 -23.04
CA GLU A 159 -0.26 17.11 -23.32
C GLU A 159 -0.97 16.21 -24.37
N ASP A 160 -0.24 15.84 -25.42
CA ASP A 160 -0.76 15.01 -26.51
C ASP A 160 -0.82 13.52 -26.16
N PHE A 161 -0.38 13.10 -24.95
CA PHE A 161 -0.37 11.68 -24.57
C PHE A 161 -1.78 11.06 -24.56
N VAL A 162 -2.82 11.85 -24.33
CA VAL A 162 -4.22 11.37 -24.38
C VAL A 162 -4.64 11.01 -25.81
N VAL A 163 -4.10 11.70 -26.82
CA VAL A 163 -4.49 11.54 -28.23
C VAL A 163 -3.56 10.56 -28.95
N ASP A 164 -2.25 10.80 -28.85
CA ASP A 164 -1.21 10.10 -29.60
C ASP A 164 -0.58 8.93 -28.81
N GLY A 165 -0.93 8.80 -27.53
CA GLY A 165 -0.48 7.72 -26.66
C GLY A 165 1.05 7.65 -26.56
N PHE A 166 1.58 6.44 -26.67
CA PHE A 166 3.01 6.17 -26.54
C PHE A 166 3.88 6.84 -27.60
N ASN A 167 3.32 7.28 -28.73
CA ASN A 167 4.10 7.90 -29.81
C ASN A 167 4.77 9.20 -29.36
N VAL A 168 4.12 9.97 -28.48
CA VAL A 168 4.64 11.24 -27.96
C VAL A 168 5.92 11.02 -27.14
N LEU A 169 6.06 9.85 -26.49
CA LEU A 169 7.22 9.53 -25.66
C LEU A 169 8.49 9.31 -26.48
N TYR A 170 8.39 9.05 -27.79
CA TYR A 170 9.56 8.90 -28.65
C TYR A 170 10.23 10.24 -28.97
N ASN A 171 9.46 11.33 -29.03
CA ASN A 171 9.97 12.68 -29.30
C ASN A 171 10.90 13.14 -28.18
N LYS A 172 10.51 12.87 -26.93
CA LYS A 172 11.32 13.16 -25.74
C LYS A 172 11.14 12.04 -24.73
N LYS A 173 12.11 11.13 -24.65
CA LYS A 173 12.00 9.93 -23.80
C LYS A 173 11.94 10.32 -22.32
N PRO A 174 10.93 9.87 -21.55
CA PRO A 174 10.85 10.15 -20.12
C PRO A 174 11.94 9.36 -19.37
N VAL A 175 12.45 9.94 -18.29
CA VAL A 175 13.40 9.30 -17.38
C VAL A 175 12.87 9.37 -15.95
N VAL A 176 12.73 8.21 -15.32
CA VAL A 176 12.40 8.06 -13.89
C VAL A 176 13.66 7.64 -13.15
N TYR A 177 14.06 8.45 -12.19
CA TYR A 177 15.24 8.23 -11.35
C TYR A 177 14.82 7.46 -10.09
N LEU A 178 15.43 6.30 -9.87
CA LEU A 178 15.21 5.43 -8.72
C LEU A 178 16.49 5.30 -7.91
N SER A 179 16.40 5.35 -6.59
CA SER A 179 17.54 5.01 -5.72
C SER A 179 17.99 3.57 -5.95
N ALA A 180 19.30 3.31 -5.94
CA ALA A 180 19.85 1.95 -5.93
C ALA A 180 19.41 1.15 -4.69
N ALA A 181 19.04 1.84 -3.60
CA ALA A 181 18.47 1.23 -2.39
C ALA A 181 16.94 1.01 -2.46
N ALA A 182 16.29 1.32 -3.59
CA ALA A 182 14.88 1.00 -3.79
C ALA A 182 14.65 -0.53 -3.82
N ARG A 183 13.41 -0.95 -3.53
CA ARG A 183 13.06 -2.37 -3.49
C ARG A 183 13.43 -3.10 -4.79
N PRO A 184 13.99 -4.32 -4.70
CA PRO A 184 14.22 -5.16 -5.87
C PRO A 184 12.95 -5.34 -6.71
N GLY A 185 13.08 -5.32 -8.03
CA GLY A 185 11.95 -5.47 -8.95
C GLY A 185 11.07 -4.23 -9.12
N LEU A 186 11.21 -3.16 -8.31
CA LEU A 186 10.39 -1.95 -8.44
C LEU A 186 10.51 -1.31 -9.82
N GLY A 187 11.74 -1.16 -10.33
CA GLY A 187 11.96 -0.61 -11.66
C GLY A 187 11.27 -1.43 -12.76
N GLN A 188 11.48 -2.75 -12.76
CA GLN A 188 10.83 -3.63 -13.75
C GLN A 188 9.30 -3.56 -13.67
N TYR A 189 8.75 -3.55 -12.46
CA TYR A 189 7.31 -3.37 -12.25
C TYR A 189 6.82 -2.07 -12.86
N LEU A 190 7.49 -0.93 -12.60
CA LEU A 190 7.09 0.36 -13.16
C LEU A 190 7.16 0.38 -14.69
N CYS A 191 8.24 -0.16 -15.28
CA CYS A 191 8.34 -0.30 -16.73
C CYS A 191 7.16 -1.08 -17.31
N ASN A 192 6.83 -2.23 -16.71
CA ASN A 192 5.71 -3.06 -17.17
C ASN A 192 4.36 -2.36 -17.01
N GLN A 193 4.10 -1.72 -15.85
CA GLN A 193 2.84 -1.04 -15.57
C GLN A 193 2.63 0.23 -16.39
N LEU A 194 3.70 0.87 -16.82
CA LEU A 194 3.67 2.09 -17.62
C LEU A 194 3.87 1.84 -19.11
N GLY A 195 4.22 0.62 -19.53
CA GLY A 195 4.60 0.32 -20.92
C GLY A 195 5.88 1.02 -21.36
N LEU A 196 6.76 1.37 -20.43
CA LEU A 196 8.00 2.10 -20.72
C LEU A 196 9.18 1.14 -20.90
N PRO A 197 10.08 1.39 -21.88
CA PRO A 197 11.28 0.59 -22.04
C PRO A 197 12.29 0.88 -20.91
N PHE A 198 13.14 -0.10 -20.59
CA PHE A 198 14.15 0.03 -19.52
C PHE A 198 15.04 1.29 -19.57
N PRO A 199 15.43 1.83 -20.75
CA PRO A 199 16.20 3.09 -20.83
C PRO A 199 15.48 4.33 -20.27
N CYS A 200 14.18 4.24 -19.99
CA CYS A 200 13.41 5.27 -19.28
C CYS A 200 13.57 5.18 -17.76
N LEU A 201 14.32 4.21 -17.24
CA LEU A 201 14.69 4.12 -15.83
C LEU A 201 16.18 4.40 -15.66
N SER A 202 16.50 5.22 -14.67
CA SER A 202 17.87 5.49 -14.25
C SER A 202 18.03 5.14 -12.78
N ARG A 203 18.92 4.19 -12.48
CA ARG A 203 19.27 3.85 -11.10
C ARG A 203 20.39 4.76 -10.62
N VAL A 204 20.10 5.52 -9.57
CA VAL A 204 21.03 6.46 -8.95
C VAL A 204 21.79 5.72 -7.85
N PRO A 205 23.13 5.65 -7.91
CA PRO A 205 23.93 5.00 -6.88
C PRO A 205 23.74 5.64 -5.50
N CYS A 206 23.93 4.83 -4.45
CA CYS A 206 24.10 5.34 -3.10
C CYS A 206 25.53 5.83 -2.90
N ASN A 207 25.72 6.77 -1.97
CA ASN A 207 27.03 7.32 -1.66
C ASN A 207 27.96 6.25 -1.08
N THR A 208 29.16 6.12 -1.63
CA THR A 208 30.10 5.03 -1.28
C THR A 208 31.29 5.47 -0.42
N MET A 209 31.58 6.78 -0.33
CA MET A 209 32.87 7.24 0.18
C MET A 209 32.78 8.34 1.26
N PHE A 210 31.65 9.04 1.43
CA PHE A 210 31.55 10.11 2.43
C PHE A 210 30.09 10.38 2.89
N GLY A 211 29.73 9.92 4.09
CA GLY A 211 28.38 10.04 4.66
C GLY A 211 27.73 8.68 4.93
N SER A 212 26.40 8.62 4.98
CA SER A 212 25.67 7.36 5.15
C SER A 212 25.69 6.54 3.86
N GLN A 213 26.23 5.33 3.93
CA GLN A 213 26.47 4.42 2.80
C GLN A 213 25.20 3.96 2.05
N HIS A 214 24.03 4.27 2.60
CA HIS A 214 22.74 3.80 2.09
C HIS A 214 21.80 4.93 1.64
N GLN A 215 22.29 6.17 1.56
CA GLN A 215 21.55 7.30 0.99
C GLN A 215 21.95 7.51 -0.47
N MET A 216 20.99 7.95 -1.29
CA MET A 216 21.19 8.36 -2.67
C MET A 216 22.28 9.44 -2.79
N ASP A 217 23.18 9.27 -3.75
CA ASP A 217 24.20 10.27 -4.06
C ASP A 217 23.60 11.41 -4.89
N VAL A 218 23.45 12.56 -4.21
CA VAL A 218 22.87 13.79 -4.75
C VAL A 218 23.73 14.38 -5.88
N ALA A 219 25.06 14.28 -5.79
CA ALA A 219 25.96 14.86 -6.80
C ALA A 219 25.97 14.01 -8.07
N LEU A 220 25.93 12.68 -7.94
CA LEU A 220 25.78 11.78 -9.07
C LEU A 220 24.40 11.93 -9.74
N LEU A 221 23.33 12.10 -8.95
CA LEU A 221 22.01 12.40 -9.48
C LEU A 221 22.02 13.65 -10.35
N GLU A 222 22.58 14.75 -9.85
CA GLU A 222 22.63 16.02 -10.58
C GLU A 222 23.36 15.86 -11.91
N LYS A 223 24.48 15.12 -11.92
CA LYS A 223 25.21 14.80 -13.15
C LYS A 223 24.37 13.97 -14.12
N LEU A 224 23.70 12.91 -13.64
CA LEU A 224 22.84 12.05 -14.48
C LEU A 224 21.69 12.84 -15.11
N ILE A 225 21.07 13.75 -14.35
CA ILE A 225 20.01 14.63 -14.87
C ILE A 225 20.55 15.51 -16.00
N LYS A 226 21.70 16.17 -15.80
CA LYS A 226 22.33 17.00 -16.84
C LYS A 226 22.66 16.19 -18.10
N ASP A 227 23.31 15.04 -17.94
CA ASP A 227 23.66 14.15 -19.06
C ASP A 227 22.41 13.68 -19.84
N ASP A 228 21.30 13.38 -19.16
CA ASP A 228 20.06 12.96 -19.81
C ASP A 228 19.36 14.12 -20.54
N ILE A 229 19.42 15.34 -20.00
CA ILE A 229 18.90 16.55 -20.66
C ILE A 229 19.70 16.83 -21.94
N GLU A 230 21.04 16.77 -21.87
CA GLU A 230 21.92 16.96 -23.02
C GLU A 230 21.66 15.92 -24.13
N ARG A 231 21.23 14.71 -23.76
CA ARG A 231 20.81 13.65 -24.69
C ARG A 231 19.38 13.82 -25.21
N GLY A 232 18.72 14.93 -24.92
CA GLY A 232 17.36 15.22 -25.37
C GLY A 232 16.28 14.40 -24.65
N LYS A 233 16.57 13.83 -23.48
CA LYS A 233 15.56 13.12 -22.68
C LYS A 233 14.79 14.09 -21.77
N LEU A 234 13.70 13.61 -21.20
CA LEU A 234 12.90 14.36 -20.21
C LEU A 234 13.04 13.72 -18.83
N PRO A 235 13.78 14.35 -17.90
CA PRO A 235 13.68 14.05 -16.48
C PRO A 235 12.23 14.21 -16.03
N LEU A 236 11.56 13.09 -15.72
CA LEU A 236 10.13 13.06 -15.42
C LEU A 236 9.89 13.03 -13.91
N LEU A 237 10.50 12.07 -13.23
CA LEU A 237 10.22 11.77 -11.83
C LEU A 237 11.48 11.33 -11.09
N LEU A 238 11.63 11.80 -9.85
CA LEU A 238 12.60 11.26 -8.90
C LEU A 238 11.87 10.55 -7.76
N VAL A 239 12.23 9.29 -7.50
CA VAL A 239 11.74 8.50 -6.38
C VAL A 239 12.81 8.43 -5.31
N ALA A 240 12.58 9.16 -4.23
CA ALA A 240 13.44 9.17 -3.06
C ALA A 240 12.82 8.30 -1.95
N ASN A 241 13.68 7.66 -1.15
CA ASN A 241 13.24 6.79 -0.06
C ASN A 241 13.21 7.56 1.27
N ALA A 242 12.08 7.55 1.94
CA ALA A 242 11.94 7.97 3.34
C ALA A 242 11.76 6.72 4.22
N GLY A 243 12.86 5.98 4.42
CA GLY A 243 12.89 4.66 5.04
C GLY A 243 13.08 3.55 4.00
N THR A 244 14.32 3.11 3.78
CA THR A 244 14.62 1.99 2.88
C THR A 244 14.23 0.65 3.51
N ALA A 245 13.68 -0.26 2.72
CA ALA A 245 13.18 -1.56 3.23
C ALA A 245 14.24 -2.40 3.97
N ALA A 246 15.51 -2.30 3.58
CA ALA A 246 16.57 -3.11 4.19
C ALA A 246 17.13 -2.53 5.49
N VAL A 247 17.30 -1.21 5.58
CA VAL A 247 18.10 -0.56 6.64
C VAL A 247 17.44 0.71 7.21
N GLY A 248 16.21 1.03 6.82
CA GLY A 248 15.44 2.16 7.35
C GLY A 248 16.05 3.55 7.05
N HIS A 249 16.99 3.64 6.12
CA HIS A 249 17.65 4.91 5.83
C HIS A 249 16.73 5.85 5.06
N THR A 250 16.84 7.14 5.35
CA THR A 250 16.07 8.19 4.66
C THR A 250 17.03 9.00 3.79
N ASP A 251 16.71 9.17 2.52
CA ASP A 251 17.46 10.01 1.59
C ASP A 251 17.43 11.49 2.04
N LYS A 252 18.33 12.31 1.48
CA LYS A 252 18.40 13.75 1.80
C LYS A 252 17.27 14.52 1.10
N ILE A 253 16.01 14.27 1.49
CA ILE A 253 14.78 14.77 0.84
C ILE A 253 14.81 16.29 0.62
N GLY A 254 15.31 17.06 1.60
CA GLY A 254 15.44 18.53 1.46
C GLY A 254 16.33 18.94 0.28
N ARG A 255 17.50 18.31 0.14
CA ARG A 255 18.44 18.58 -0.95
C ARG A 255 17.93 18.05 -2.29
N LEU A 256 17.30 16.88 -2.29
CA LEU A 256 16.68 16.32 -3.49
C LEU A 256 15.52 17.19 -3.99
N ARG A 257 14.75 17.79 -3.08
CA ARG A 257 13.70 18.76 -3.43
C ARG A 257 14.28 20.00 -4.09
N GLU A 258 15.37 20.56 -3.56
CA GLU A 258 16.05 21.71 -4.19
C GLU A 258 16.52 21.39 -5.61
N LEU A 259 17.07 20.18 -5.84
CA LEU A 259 17.46 19.72 -7.17
C LEU A 259 16.29 19.53 -8.14
N CYS A 260 15.12 19.12 -7.63
CA CYS A 260 13.96 18.89 -8.48
C CYS A 260 13.22 20.19 -8.86
N PHE A 261 13.37 21.22 -8.03
CA PHE A 261 12.80 22.55 -8.21
C PHE A 261 13.90 23.63 -8.20
N PRO A 262 14.89 23.59 -9.12
CA PRO A 262 15.79 24.72 -9.25
C PRO A 262 14.95 25.91 -9.70
N SER A 263 15.24 27.06 -9.10
CA SER A 263 14.58 28.35 -9.30
C SER A 263 13.88 28.51 -10.66
N ARG A 264 12.61 28.95 -10.61
CA ARG A 264 11.59 29.31 -11.63
C ARG A 264 12.02 29.94 -12.98
N HIS A 265 13.30 30.09 -13.29
CA HIS A 265 13.85 30.73 -14.49
C HIS A 265 14.18 29.79 -15.65
N GLU A 266 14.15 28.47 -15.46
CA GLU A 266 14.26 27.51 -16.56
C GLU A 266 12.91 26.80 -16.77
N GLU A 267 12.12 27.26 -17.75
CA GLU A 267 10.78 26.76 -18.12
C GLU A 267 10.73 25.26 -18.55
N GLY A 268 11.80 24.48 -18.32
CA GLY A 268 11.88 23.06 -18.63
C GLY A 268 12.03 22.12 -17.42
N LEU A 269 12.45 22.62 -16.24
CA LEU A 269 12.82 21.79 -15.09
C LEU A 269 11.70 21.72 -14.04
N SER A 270 10.67 20.94 -14.32
CA SER A 270 9.81 20.42 -13.24
C SER A 270 9.94 18.91 -13.22
N THR A 271 10.98 18.42 -12.55
CA THR A 271 10.99 17.02 -12.14
C THR A 271 10.06 16.92 -10.94
N HIS A 272 9.05 16.07 -11.01
CA HIS A 272 8.20 15.84 -9.85
C HIS A 272 9.01 14.97 -8.87
N ALA A 273 9.33 15.51 -7.69
CA ALA A 273 9.91 14.73 -6.61
C ALA A 273 8.78 14.01 -5.87
N VAL A 274 8.84 12.68 -5.82
CA VAL A 274 7.94 11.87 -5.01
C VAL A 274 8.77 11.22 -3.93
N ALA A 275 8.52 11.62 -2.69
CA ALA A 275 9.03 10.92 -1.53
C ALA A 275 8.10 9.73 -1.26
N GLY A 276 8.59 8.52 -1.49
CA GLY A 276 7.90 7.31 -1.05
C GLY A 276 8.23 7.06 0.42
N TRP A 277 7.20 6.98 1.27
CA TRP A 277 7.31 6.36 2.59
C TRP A 277 7.02 4.88 2.44
N GLN A 278 7.94 4.03 2.89
CA GLN A 278 7.73 2.60 2.98
C GLN A 278 7.85 2.21 4.45
N ALA A 279 6.72 2.00 5.11
CA ALA A 279 6.71 1.37 6.43
C ALA A 279 6.89 -0.15 6.24
N SER A 280 7.78 -0.74 7.04
CA SER A 280 7.98 -2.19 7.12
C SER A 280 6.86 -2.86 7.91
#